data_AF-F0WUY6-F1
#
_entry.id   AF-F0WUY6-F1
#
_cell.length_a   1.000
_cell.length_b   1.000
_cell.length_c   1.000
_cell.angle_alpha   90.00
_cell.angle_beta   90.00
_cell.angle_gamma   90.00
#
_symmetry.space_group_name_H-M   'P 1'
#
loop_
_entity.id
_entity.type
_entity.pdbx_description
1 polymer ?
#
loop_
_entity_poly.entity_id
_entity_poly.type
_entity_poly.pdbx_seq_one_letter_code
_entity_poly.pdbx_strand_id
1 'polypeptide(L)'
;MVIKNLPEVISTNHRRCVLAHHEALTDACHACVLQLDRAAVTTKKLTTSSFLAFLGGDFREPRLASCIIESLLDPEIKCRQFEFLPHAMCSYETLDRKIPSHKRPFSSISHVPSIAKPEKFASITAMIDAQKQKQLHQPTAPISSPMTSTDNPIEAKPPSQFSTTPNVMVATWTGNDLKCLEHLTLYYDVLLISLVRKYVSMRSVKERLLVDEFCGKLTIEKEANLVVHTLRAISVVQVRELVDDNGALLSAKRSL
;
A
#
# COMPACT_ATOMS: atom_id res chain seq x y z
N MET A 1 -11.48 16.25 47.33
CA MET A 1 -11.85 16.48 45.91
C MET A 1 -10.60 16.24 45.08
N VAL A 2 -10.48 15.06 44.46
CA VAL A 2 -9.29 14.66 43.69
C VAL A 2 -9.49 15.12 42.25
N ILE A 3 -8.80 16.17 41.85
CA ILE A 3 -8.73 16.58 40.45
C ILE A 3 -7.86 15.54 39.75
N LYS A 4 -8.50 14.59 39.06
CA LYS A 4 -7.81 13.70 38.12
C LYS A 4 -7.32 14.59 36.98
N ASN A 5 -6.02 14.85 36.94
CA ASN A 5 -5.36 15.42 35.77
C ASN A 5 -5.67 14.51 34.58
N LEU A 6 -6.52 14.99 33.68
CA LEU A 6 -6.71 14.43 32.37
C LEU A 6 -5.35 14.54 31.66
N PRO A 7 -4.80 13.46 31.07
CA PRO A 7 -3.56 13.57 30.32
C PRO A 7 -3.77 14.60 29.22
N GLU A 8 -2.89 15.60 29.25
CA GLU A 8 -2.71 16.62 28.24
C GLU A 8 -2.82 15.96 26.87
N VAL A 9 -3.84 16.34 26.10
CA VAL A 9 -3.96 15.98 24.69
C VAL A 9 -2.83 16.70 24.00
N ILE A 10 -1.64 16.11 24.01
CA ILE A 10 -0.54 16.51 23.15
C ILE A 10 -1.17 16.52 21.76
N SER A 11 -1.29 17.72 21.20
CA SER A 11 -1.61 17.92 19.79
C SER A 11 -0.47 17.30 18.99
N THR A 12 -0.46 15.97 18.92
CA THR A 12 0.40 15.23 18.03
C THR A 12 -0.01 15.73 16.66
N ASN A 13 0.88 16.40 15.94
CA ASN A 13 0.66 16.70 14.53
C ASN A 13 0.31 15.36 13.88
N HIS A 14 -0.98 15.11 13.63
CA HIS A 14 -1.46 13.81 13.15
C HIS A 14 -0.92 13.65 11.75
N ARG A 15 0.26 13.01 11.65
CA ARG A 15 0.88 12.70 10.37
C ARG A 15 -0.06 11.77 9.64
N ARG A 16 -0.67 12.30 8.58
CA ARG A 16 -1.39 11.50 7.60
C ARG A 16 -0.34 10.73 6.81
N CYS A 17 -0.62 9.49 6.45
CA CYS A 17 0.21 8.82 5.47
C CYS A 17 -0.60 8.37 4.28
N VAL A 18 0.07 8.32 3.14
CA VAL A 18 -0.48 7.91 1.87
C VAL A 18 0.36 6.75 1.37
N LEU A 19 -0.31 5.67 0.99
CA LEU A 19 0.28 4.59 0.24
C LEU A 19 0.34 5.00 -1.23
N ALA A 20 1.54 5.03 -1.80
CA ALA A 20 1.77 5.30 -3.21
C ALA A 20 2.19 4.01 -3.91
N HIS A 21 1.49 3.68 -5.00
CA HIS A 21 1.86 2.60 -5.91
C HIS A 21 2.46 3.15 -7.20
N HIS A 22 3.58 2.58 -7.63
CA HIS A 22 4.31 3.02 -8.82
C HIS A 22 4.89 1.81 -9.57
N GLU A 23 5.25 1.98 -10.85
CA GLU A 23 6.02 0.96 -11.56
C GLU A 23 7.45 0.91 -11.02
N ALA A 24 8.02 -0.30 -10.91
CA ALA A 24 9.26 -0.60 -10.16
C ALA A 24 10.50 0.22 -10.57
N LEU A 25 10.47 0.91 -11.71
CA LEU A 25 11.59 1.66 -12.28
C LEU A 25 11.35 3.19 -12.34
N THR A 26 10.23 3.69 -11.83
CA THR A 26 9.88 5.11 -11.96
C THR A 26 10.16 5.89 -10.67
N ASP A 27 11.33 6.53 -10.61
CA ASP A 27 11.66 7.53 -9.57
C ASP A 27 10.74 8.75 -9.62
N ALA A 28 10.03 8.94 -10.73
CA ALA A 28 9.12 10.05 -10.96
C ALA A 28 7.99 10.13 -9.91
N CYS A 29 7.48 8.99 -9.43
CA CYS A 29 6.42 9.01 -8.41
C CYS A 29 6.94 9.48 -7.06
N HIS A 30 8.15 9.06 -6.70
CA HIS A 30 8.84 9.54 -5.51
C HIS A 30 9.17 11.02 -5.62
N ALA A 31 9.67 11.47 -6.77
CA ALA A 31 9.95 12.88 -7.03
C ALA A 31 8.70 13.76 -6.90
N CYS A 32 7.56 13.32 -7.43
CA CYS A 32 6.29 14.04 -7.33
C CYS A 32 5.85 14.22 -5.87
N VAL A 33 5.93 13.14 -5.07
CA VAL A 33 5.63 13.19 -3.63
C VAL A 33 6.58 14.12 -2.87
N LEU A 34 7.87 14.12 -3.20
CA LEU A 34 8.85 15.02 -2.57
C LEU A 34 8.60 16.50 -2.93
N GLN A 35 7.94 16.81 -4.04
CA GLN A 35 7.60 18.18 -4.42
C GLN A 35 6.39 18.73 -3.64
N LEU A 36 5.56 17.87 -3.06
CA LEU A 36 4.36 18.28 -2.31
C LEU A 36 4.70 19.13 -1.08
N ASP A 37 5.79 18.77 -0.40
CA ASP A 37 6.43 19.54 0.67
C ASP A 37 7.81 18.94 1.01
N ARG A 38 8.88 19.50 0.42
CA ARG A 38 10.25 18.99 0.54
C ARG A 38 10.75 18.89 1.98
N ALA A 39 10.21 19.70 2.91
CA ALA A 39 10.67 19.71 4.30
C ALA A 39 9.86 18.77 5.19
N ALA A 40 8.59 18.50 4.83
CA ALA A 40 7.66 17.77 5.69
C ALA A 40 7.42 16.32 5.27
N VAL A 41 7.78 15.93 4.03
CA VAL A 41 7.50 14.59 3.52
C VAL A 41 8.67 13.65 3.77
N THR A 42 8.41 12.59 4.53
CA THR A 42 9.33 11.44 4.64
C THR A 42 8.71 10.23 3.97
N THR A 43 9.53 9.40 3.32
CA THR A 43 9.04 8.20 2.63
C THR A 43 9.63 6.93 3.23
N LYS A 44 8.82 5.87 3.34
CA LYS A 44 9.26 4.52 3.74
C LYS A 44 8.87 3.51 2.68
N LYS A 45 9.87 2.86 2.08
CA LYS A 45 9.67 1.82 1.08
C LYS A 45 9.04 0.58 1.72
N LEU A 46 7.97 0.07 1.12
CA LEU A 46 7.27 -1.14 1.57
C LEU A 46 7.60 -2.34 0.67
N THR A 47 7.53 -2.11 -0.63
CA THR A 47 7.90 -3.05 -1.70
C THR A 47 8.73 -2.31 -2.75
N THR A 48 9.10 -2.97 -3.84
CA THR A 48 9.74 -2.33 -5.00
C THR A 48 8.87 -1.31 -5.72
N SER A 49 7.57 -1.53 -5.73
CA SER A 49 6.54 -0.76 -6.44
C SER A 49 5.61 -0.01 -5.49
N SER A 50 5.95 0.09 -4.20
CA SER A 50 5.17 0.88 -3.24
C SER A 50 5.98 1.45 -2.09
N PHE A 51 5.54 2.63 -1.62
CA PHE A 51 6.07 3.28 -0.43
C PHE A 51 4.97 4.04 0.31
N LEU A 52 5.18 4.27 1.61
CA LEU A 52 4.40 5.22 2.39
C LEU A 52 5.04 6.60 2.32
N ALA A 53 4.24 7.60 2.02
CA ALA A 53 4.57 9.01 2.20
C ALA A 53 3.92 9.51 3.49
N PHE A 54 4.71 9.99 4.44
CA PHE A 54 4.22 10.66 5.65
C PHE A 54 4.15 12.14 5.38
N LEU A 55 2.95 12.71 5.50
CA LEU A 55 2.66 14.09 5.18
C LEU A 55 2.64 14.93 6.46
N GLY A 56 3.04 16.20 6.33
CA GLY A 56 2.96 17.20 7.39
C GLY A 56 1.53 17.40 7.89
N GLY A 57 1.37 17.91 9.12
CA GLY A 57 0.05 18.17 9.71
C GLY A 57 -0.72 19.28 8.98
N ASP A 58 0.00 20.17 8.32
CA ASP A 58 -0.48 21.28 7.48
C ASP A 58 -0.72 20.88 6.01
N PHE A 59 -0.53 19.60 5.68
CA PHE A 59 -0.73 19.11 4.32
C PHE A 59 -2.17 19.28 3.85
N ARG A 60 -2.34 19.81 2.63
CA ARG A 60 -3.65 19.99 1.98
C ARG A 60 -3.83 18.99 0.84
N GLU A 61 -4.91 18.20 0.90
CA GLU A 61 -5.28 17.17 -0.09
C GLU A 61 -5.24 17.63 -1.56
N PRO A 62 -5.64 18.86 -1.93
CA PRO A 62 -5.56 19.32 -3.32
C PRO A 62 -4.15 19.26 -3.93
N ARG A 63 -3.09 19.37 -3.13
CA ARG A 63 -1.72 19.24 -3.65
C ARG A 63 -1.41 17.82 -4.10
N LEU A 64 -1.91 16.81 -3.38
CA LEU A 64 -1.76 15.41 -3.79
C LEU A 64 -2.52 15.17 -5.10
N ALA A 65 -3.71 15.76 -5.23
CA ALA A 65 -4.51 15.65 -6.45
C ALA A 65 -3.77 16.22 -7.66
N SER A 66 -3.07 17.36 -7.53
CA SER A 66 -2.22 17.88 -8.62
C SER A 66 -1.14 16.88 -9.04
N CYS A 67 -0.45 16.26 -8.07
CA CYS A 67 0.55 15.22 -8.36
C CYS A 67 -0.06 14.02 -9.12
N ILE A 68 -1.26 13.58 -8.71
CA ILE A 68 -2.00 12.51 -9.41
C ILE A 68 -2.32 12.94 -10.84
N ILE A 69 -2.90 14.13 -11.02
CA ILE A 69 -3.32 14.62 -12.34
C ILE A 69 -2.11 14.76 -13.27
N GLU A 70 -1.00 15.33 -12.79
CA GLU A 70 0.22 15.47 -13.58
C GLU A 70 0.79 14.10 -13.98
N SER A 71 0.76 13.12 -13.09
CA SER A 71 1.16 11.73 -13.40
C SER A 71 0.24 11.05 -14.42
N LEU A 72 -1.01 11.50 -14.57
CA LEU A 72 -1.91 10.99 -15.62
C LEU A 72 -1.63 11.63 -16.98
N LEU A 73 -1.01 12.81 -17.02
CA LEU A 73 -0.68 13.51 -18.27
C LEU A 73 0.59 12.99 -18.92
N ASP A 74 1.51 12.44 -18.12
CA ASP A 74 2.73 11.79 -18.61
C ASP A 74 2.60 10.26 -18.50
N PRO A 75 2.37 9.54 -19.61
CA PRO A 75 2.20 8.09 -19.60
C PRO A 75 3.46 7.33 -19.15
N GLU A 76 4.62 8.00 -19.09
CA GLU A 76 5.86 7.42 -18.54
C GLU A 76 5.89 7.52 -17.00
N ILE A 77 5.18 8.47 -16.39
CA ILE A 77 5.14 8.71 -14.95
C ILE A 77 3.89 8.05 -14.35
N LYS A 78 3.92 6.74 -14.16
CA LYS A 78 2.77 5.99 -13.64
C LYS A 78 2.77 5.92 -12.11
N CYS A 79 2.43 7.02 -11.43
CA CYS A 79 1.85 6.90 -10.10
C CYS A 79 0.44 6.33 -10.24
N ARG A 80 0.31 5.00 -10.17
CA ARG A 80 -0.97 4.34 -10.49
C ARG A 80 -2.07 4.66 -9.49
N GLN A 81 -1.72 4.80 -8.22
CA GLN A 81 -2.70 4.95 -7.15
C GLN A 81 -2.08 5.57 -5.91
N PHE A 82 -2.82 6.50 -5.30
CA PHE A 82 -2.57 7.00 -3.96
C PHE A 82 -3.76 6.67 -3.06
N GLU A 83 -3.47 6.15 -1.88
CA GLU A 83 -4.49 5.70 -0.94
C GLU A 83 -4.18 6.21 0.46
N PHE A 84 -5.10 7.00 1.03
CA PHE A 84 -4.95 7.49 2.40
C PHE A 84 -5.16 6.34 3.38
N LEU A 85 -4.16 6.10 4.22
CA LEU A 85 -4.25 5.07 5.24
C LEU A 85 -4.66 5.65 6.60
N PRO A 86 -5.40 4.88 7.42
CA PRO A 86 -5.62 5.22 8.81
C PRO A 86 -4.28 5.42 9.54
N HIS A 87 -4.20 6.43 10.40
CA HIS A 87 -2.99 6.78 11.14
C HIS A 87 -2.39 5.58 11.90
N ALA A 88 -3.23 4.71 12.45
CA ALA A 88 -2.78 3.51 13.15
C ALA A 88 -1.98 2.53 12.27
N MET A 89 -2.32 2.41 10.97
CA MET A 89 -1.55 1.60 10.01
C MET A 89 -0.21 2.27 9.70
N CYS A 90 -0.21 3.59 9.50
CA CYS A 90 1.01 4.39 9.30
C CYS A 90 2.00 4.28 10.46
N SER A 91 1.48 4.35 11.70
CA SER A 91 2.30 4.36 12.91
C SER A 91 3.17 3.12 13.04
N TYR A 92 2.69 1.98 12.53
CA TYR A 92 3.41 0.71 12.59
C TYR A 92 4.76 0.77 11.84
N GLU A 93 4.83 1.52 10.75
CA GLU A 93 6.07 1.72 9.97
C GLU A 93 7.05 2.67 10.64
N THR A 94 6.55 3.61 11.46
CA THR A 94 7.39 4.55 12.20
C THR A 94 7.94 3.98 13.50
N LEU A 95 7.33 2.92 14.04
CA LEU A 95 7.85 2.26 15.23
C LEU A 95 9.18 1.58 14.86
N ASP A 96 10.26 2.00 15.52
CA ASP A 96 11.55 1.32 15.48
C ASP A 96 11.43 -0.04 16.16
N ARG A 97 10.94 -0.99 15.38
CA ARG A 97 11.00 -2.40 15.75
C ARG A 97 12.45 -2.82 15.62
N LYS A 98 13.07 -3.08 16.77
CA LYS A 98 14.23 -3.96 16.85
C LYS A 98 13.74 -5.35 16.40
N ILE A 99 13.63 -5.57 15.09
CA ILE A 99 13.42 -6.92 14.55
C ILE A 99 14.60 -7.73 15.10
N PRO A 100 14.36 -8.80 15.86
CA PRO A 100 15.43 -9.68 16.29
C PRO A 100 16.14 -10.16 15.03
N SER A 101 17.35 -9.66 14.78
CA SER A 101 18.15 -10.06 13.65
C SER A 101 18.52 -11.52 13.89
N HIS A 102 17.71 -12.42 13.33
CA HIS A 102 18.08 -13.83 13.22
C HIS A 102 19.29 -13.88 12.31
N LYS A 103 20.48 -13.82 12.92
CA LYS A 103 21.75 -14.17 12.27
C LYS A 103 21.57 -15.53 11.64
N ARG A 104 21.36 -15.58 10.32
CA ARG A 104 21.45 -16.85 9.58
C ARG A 104 22.86 -17.39 9.77
N PRO A 105 23.05 -18.63 10.24
CA PRO A 105 24.32 -19.30 10.09
C PRO A 105 24.52 -19.54 8.59
N PHE A 106 25.40 -18.74 7.98
CA PHE A 106 25.88 -19.02 6.63
C PHE A 106 26.84 -20.20 6.72
N SER A 107 26.33 -21.39 6.35
CA SER A 107 27.18 -22.52 6.01
C SER A 107 27.75 -22.30 4.61
N SER A 108 29.04 -22.04 4.55
CA SER A 108 29.83 -21.91 3.33
C SER A 108 29.87 -23.25 2.60
N ILE A 109 29.32 -23.33 1.39
CA ILE A 109 29.67 -24.37 0.42
C ILE A 109 30.16 -23.64 -0.82
N SER A 110 31.49 -23.68 -1.00
CA SER A 110 32.19 -23.29 -2.22
C SER A 110 32.26 -24.45 -3.19
N HIS A 111 32.00 -24.16 -4.47
CA HIS A 111 32.47 -24.75 -5.73
C HIS A 111 31.31 -24.76 -6.73
N VAL A 112 31.44 -24.16 -7.92
CA VAL A 112 32.04 -24.72 -9.14
C VAL A 112 32.25 -23.58 -10.17
N PRO A 113 33.13 -23.72 -11.18
CA PRO A 113 33.69 -22.62 -11.96
C PRO A 113 32.96 -22.29 -13.28
N SER A 114 33.12 -21.02 -13.68
CA SER A 114 33.51 -20.47 -14.99
C SER A 114 33.06 -21.17 -16.28
N ILE A 115 32.43 -20.42 -17.21
CA ILE A 115 32.91 -20.13 -18.59
C ILE A 115 31.84 -19.38 -19.42
N ALA A 116 32.34 -18.39 -20.20
CA ALA A 116 31.82 -17.78 -21.45
C ALA A 116 30.75 -16.65 -21.42
N LYS A 117 31.24 -15.45 -21.76
CA LYS A 117 30.60 -14.33 -22.50
C LYS A 117 30.84 -14.55 -24.03
N PRO A 118 30.44 -13.63 -24.94
CA PRO A 118 29.14 -12.97 -25.15
C PRO A 118 28.74 -12.96 -26.66
N GLU A 119 27.47 -12.75 -27.03
CA GLU A 119 27.16 -12.30 -28.40
C GLU A 119 26.17 -11.14 -28.45
N LYS A 120 26.53 -10.20 -29.31
CA LYS A 120 25.89 -8.93 -29.65
C LYS A 120 24.75 -9.20 -30.62
N PHE A 121 23.63 -8.49 -30.49
CA PHE A 121 22.85 -8.11 -31.68
C PHE A 121 22.37 -6.67 -31.58
N ALA A 122 22.52 -6.00 -32.72
CA ALA A 122 22.34 -4.58 -32.93
C ALA A 122 20.89 -4.22 -33.25
N SER A 123 20.48 -3.07 -32.73
CA SER A 123 19.69 -1.98 -33.34
C SER A 123 18.96 -2.25 -34.67
N ILE A 124 17.63 -2.11 -34.67
CA ILE A 124 16.87 -1.58 -35.83
C ILE A 124 15.75 -0.66 -35.33
N THR A 125 15.87 0.60 -35.75
CA THR A 125 14.90 1.71 -35.73
C THR A 125 13.74 1.46 -36.71
N ALA A 126 12.51 1.87 -36.38
CA ALA A 126 11.64 2.61 -37.31
C ALA A 126 10.33 3.07 -36.64
N MET A 127 10.08 4.37 -36.81
CA MET A 127 8.86 5.12 -36.55
C MET A 127 7.72 4.66 -37.46
N ILE A 128 6.48 4.67 -36.96
CA ILE A 128 5.31 4.98 -37.78
C ILE A 128 4.38 5.89 -36.97
N ASP A 129 4.19 7.09 -37.53
CA ASP A 129 3.26 8.13 -37.11
C ASP A 129 1.81 7.84 -37.53
N ALA A 130 0.91 8.39 -36.71
CA ALA A 130 -0.37 9.00 -37.03
C ALA A 130 -1.48 8.19 -37.73
N GLN A 131 -2.64 8.10 -37.04
CA GLN A 131 -4.01 8.38 -37.54
C GLN A 131 -5.03 7.86 -36.50
N LYS A 132 -6.17 8.46 -36.17
CA LYS A 132 -6.95 9.58 -36.71
C LYS A 132 -8.08 9.86 -35.72
N GLN A 133 -8.39 11.13 -35.48
CA GLN A 133 -9.59 11.58 -34.75
C GLN A 133 -10.88 11.00 -35.37
N LYS A 134 -11.84 10.59 -34.53
CA LYS A 134 -13.25 10.54 -34.92
C LYS A 134 -14.21 10.80 -33.75
N GLN A 135 -14.74 12.01 -33.76
CA GLN A 135 -16.13 12.42 -33.54
C GLN A 135 -16.86 12.00 -32.24
N LEU A 136 -16.86 12.95 -31.29
CA LEU A 136 -18.04 13.68 -30.78
C LEU A 136 -19.41 13.14 -31.21
N HIS A 137 -20.16 12.48 -30.32
CA HIS A 137 -21.63 12.43 -30.32
C HIS A 137 -22.13 12.54 -28.88
N GLN A 138 -22.77 13.67 -28.58
CA GLN A 138 -23.59 13.92 -27.39
C GLN A 138 -25.05 13.67 -27.76
N PRO A 139 -25.81 12.90 -26.96
CA PRO A 139 -27.25 13.06 -26.90
C PRO A 139 -27.66 13.70 -25.58
N THR A 140 -28.17 14.92 -25.67
CA THR A 140 -28.93 15.62 -24.63
C THR A 140 -30.36 15.04 -24.61
N ALA A 141 -30.82 14.55 -23.47
CA ALA A 141 -32.23 14.35 -23.20
C ALA A 141 -32.59 14.92 -21.82
N PRO A 142 -33.70 15.67 -21.69
CA PRO A 142 -34.14 16.24 -20.42
C PRO A 142 -35.09 15.26 -19.71
N ILE A 143 -34.90 15.04 -18.42
CA ILE A 143 -35.91 14.41 -17.56
C ILE A 143 -36.03 15.27 -16.30
N SER A 144 -37.07 16.10 -16.27
CA SER A 144 -37.57 16.74 -15.05
C SER A 144 -38.99 16.24 -14.80
N SER A 145 -39.18 15.58 -13.67
CA SER A 145 -40.49 15.33 -13.08
C SER A 145 -40.35 15.48 -11.56
N PRO A 146 -41.15 16.34 -10.91
CA PRO A 146 -41.14 16.47 -9.47
C PRO A 146 -42.00 15.36 -8.86
N MET A 147 -41.38 14.46 -8.09
CA MET A 147 -42.12 13.57 -7.19
C MET A 147 -42.37 14.31 -5.87
N THR A 148 -43.65 14.52 -5.56
CA THR A 148 -44.15 14.84 -4.23
C THR A 148 -43.92 13.65 -3.30
N SER A 149 -43.09 13.85 -2.27
CA SER A 149 -42.89 12.89 -1.17
C SER A 149 -43.66 13.38 0.05
N THR A 150 -44.63 12.59 0.49
CA THR A 150 -45.33 12.78 1.76
C THR A 150 -44.44 12.26 2.89
N ASP A 151 -44.05 13.17 3.78
CA ASP A 151 -43.25 12.91 4.96
C ASP A 151 -43.97 11.99 5.96
N ASN A 152 -43.37 10.83 6.24
CA ASN A 152 -43.59 10.11 7.49
C ASN A 152 -42.27 10.12 8.27
N PRO A 153 -42.23 10.66 9.50
CA PRO A 153 -41.03 10.63 10.33
C PRO A 153 -40.79 9.19 10.83
N ILE A 154 -39.96 8.45 10.10
CA ILE A 154 -39.44 7.16 10.55
C ILE A 154 -38.49 7.45 11.71
N GLU A 155 -38.93 7.08 12.90
CA GLU A 155 -38.18 7.11 14.15
C GLU A 155 -36.82 6.41 13.94
N ALA A 156 -35.77 7.23 13.83
CA ALA A 156 -34.42 6.78 13.56
C ALA A 156 -33.92 5.98 14.76
N LYS A 157 -33.91 4.65 14.61
CA LYS A 157 -33.29 3.73 15.56
C LYS A 157 -31.86 4.24 15.85
N PRO A 158 -31.50 4.49 17.13
CA PRO A 158 -30.18 5.01 17.46
C PRO A 158 -29.13 4.07 16.87
N PRO A 159 -28.09 4.60 16.19
CA PRO A 159 -27.11 3.78 15.51
C PRO A 159 -26.51 2.78 16.50
N SER A 160 -26.68 1.50 16.18
CA SER A 160 -26.26 0.39 17.01
C SER A 160 -24.82 0.58 17.46
N GLN A 161 -24.60 0.41 18.76
CA GLN A 161 -23.33 0.42 19.45
C GLN A 161 -22.19 -0.13 18.57
N PHE A 162 -21.17 0.70 18.38
CA PHE A 162 -19.94 0.34 17.66
C PHE A 162 -19.45 -1.02 18.16
N SER A 163 -19.35 -1.98 17.24
CA SER A 163 -18.77 -3.29 17.55
C SER A 163 -17.38 -3.08 18.15
N THR A 164 -17.17 -3.55 19.37
CA THR A 164 -15.87 -3.42 20.07
C THR A 164 -14.83 -4.40 19.53
N THR A 165 -15.24 -5.38 18.72
CA THR A 165 -14.36 -6.38 18.13
C THR A 165 -13.42 -5.73 17.11
N PRO A 166 -12.08 -5.81 17.30
CA PRO A 166 -11.11 -5.33 16.34
C PRO A 166 -11.46 -5.80 14.93
N ASN A 167 -11.37 -4.90 13.96
CA ASN A 167 -11.68 -5.21 12.55
C ASN A 167 -10.43 -5.21 11.66
N VAL A 168 -9.26 -4.86 12.20
CA VAL A 168 -7.96 -4.96 11.52
C VAL A 168 -6.94 -5.59 12.44
N MET A 169 -6.13 -6.49 11.89
CA MET A 169 -4.99 -7.10 12.54
C MET A 169 -3.71 -6.86 11.73
N VAL A 170 -2.58 -6.75 12.43
CA VAL A 170 -1.24 -6.70 11.86
C VAL A 170 -0.52 -7.98 12.25
N ALA A 171 -0.06 -8.73 11.25
CA ALA A 171 0.64 -10.00 11.46
C ALA A 171 2.00 -10.01 10.76
N THR A 172 2.98 -10.64 11.40
CA THR A 172 4.30 -10.92 10.81
C THR A 172 4.44 -12.40 10.47
N TRP A 173 5.24 -12.72 9.44
CA TRP A 173 5.48 -14.10 9.02
C TRP A 173 6.99 -14.40 8.90
N THR A 174 7.34 -15.69 8.99
CA THR A 174 8.73 -16.16 8.87
C THR A 174 8.99 -17.02 7.63
N GLY A 175 7.92 -17.49 6.97
CA GLY A 175 7.97 -18.42 5.85
C GLY A 175 8.39 -17.80 4.51
N ASN A 176 8.01 -18.48 3.43
CA ASN A 176 8.26 -18.03 2.06
C ASN A 176 7.32 -16.86 1.72
N ASP A 177 7.89 -15.75 1.25
CA ASP A 177 7.13 -14.51 1.04
C ASP A 177 6.01 -14.68 0.02
N LEU A 178 6.29 -15.26 -1.16
CA LEU A 178 5.28 -15.42 -2.21
C LEU A 178 4.14 -16.35 -1.77
N LYS A 179 4.47 -17.59 -1.37
CA LYS A 179 3.46 -18.59 -1.02
C LYS A 179 2.60 -18.15 0.16
N CYS A 180 3.22 -17.55 1.18
CA CYS A 180 2.50 -17.03 2.33
C CYS A 180 1.54 -15.89 1.93
N LEU A 181 2.01 -14.92 1.16
CA LEU A 181 1.17 -13.77 0.79
C LEU A 181 0.06 -14.13 -0.19
N GLU A 182 0.30 -15.06 -1.12
CA GLU A 182 -0.76 -15.61 -1.97
C GLU A 182 -1.83 -16.30 -1.13
N HIS A 183 -1.42 -17.13 -0.17
CA HIS A 183 -2.36 -17.79 0.74
C HIS A 183 -3.15 -16.74 1.54
N LEU A 184 -2.47 -15.77 2.16
CA LEU A 184 -3.12 -14.74 2.95
C LEU A 184 -4.12 -13.92 2.12
N THR A 185 -3.80 -13.58 0.87
CA THR A 185 -4.71 -12.81 -0.01
C THR A 185 -5.86 -13.63 -0.59
N LEU A 186 -5.76 -14.96 -0.59
CA LEU A 186 -6.88 -15.84 -0.97
C LEU A 186 -7.93 -15.95 0.14
N TYR A 187 -7.50 -15.92 1.40
CA TYR A 187 -8.38 -16.18 2.55
C TYR A 187 -8.72 -14.95 3.37
N TYR A 188 -7.96 -13.86 3.24
CA TYR A 188 -8.10 -12.65 4.03
C TYR A 188 -8.09 -11.40 3.17
N ASP A 189 -8.84 -10.39 3.59
CA ASP A 189 -8.78 -9.04 3.03
C ASP A 189 -7.48 -8.35 3.50
N VAL A 190 -6.39 -8.58 2.77
CA VAL A 190 -5.09 -7.93 3.01
C VAL A 190 -5.14 -6.49 2.51
N LEU A 191 -4.84 -5.53 3.37
CA LEU A 191 -4.96 -4.09 3.12
C LEU A 191 -3.59 -3.42 2.88
N LEU A 192 -2.52 -3.99 3.44
CA LEU A 192 -1.17 -3.44 3.34
C LEU A 192 -0.15 -4.57 3.47
N ILE A 193 0.89 -4.54 2.64
CA ILE A 193 2.01 -5.49 2.68
C ILE A 193 3.32 -4.71 2.78
N SER A 194 4.19 -5.10 3.70
CA SER A 194 5.58 -4.66 3.75
C SER A 194 6.49 -5.86 3.59
N LEU A 195 7.11 -6.00 2.41
CA LEU A 195 8.08 -7.06 2.14
C LEU A 195 9.41 -6.80 2.85
N VAL A 196 9.73 -5.52 3.08
CA VAL A 196 10.93 -5.10 3.81
C VAL A 196 10.87 -5.53 5.28
N ARG A 197 9.71 -5.35 5.92
CA ARG A 197 9.52 -5.67 7.35
C ARG A 197 8.80 -6.99 7.62
N LYS A 198 8.38 -7.71 6.58
CA LYS A 198 7.64 -8.97 6.64
C LYS A 198 6.39 -8.91 7.53
N TYR A 199 5.53 -7.92 7.27
CA TYR A 199 4.21 -7.88 7.90
C TYR A 199 3.10 -7.54 6.91
N VAL A 200 1.89 -7.98 7.26
CA VAL A 200 0.65 -7.63 6.57
C VAL A 200 -0.29 -6.93 7.55
N SER A 201 -1.07 -5.97 7.05
CA SER A 201 -2.30 -5.53 7.72
C SER A 201 -3.47 -6.13 6.97
N MET A 202 -4.39 -6.77 7.68
CA MET A 202 -5.56 -7.44 7.08
C MET A 202 -6.78 -7.29 7.96
N ARG A 203 -7.98 -7.43 7.38
CA ARG A 203 -9.21 -7.40 8.20
C ARG A 203 -9.23 -8.59 9.16
N SER A 204 -9.61 -8.32 10.40
CA SER A 204 -9.68 -9.35 11.44
C SER A 204 -10.79 -10.35 11.10
N VAL A 205 -10.48 -11.64 11.22
CA VAL A 205 -11.44 -12.73 11.08
C VAL A 205 -11.68 -13.31 12.47
N LYS A 206 -12.96 -13.49 12.83
CA LYS A 206 -13.38 -13.87 14.18
C LYS A 206 -13.02 -15.31 14.57
N GLU A 207 -12.45 -16.12 13.68
CA GLU A 207 -12.10 -17.50 13.93
C GLU A 207 -10.61 -17.76 13.70
N ARG A 208 -9.95 -18.16 14.79
CA ARG A 208 -8.51 -18.46 14.84
C ARG A 208 -8.20 -19.72 14.03
N LEU A 209 -7.61 -19.54 12.84
CA LEU A 209 -6.72 -20.53 12.25
C LEU A 209 -5.50 -19.81 11.67
N LEU A 210 -4.45 -19.64 12.48
CA LEU A 210 -3.15 -19.13 12.01
C LEU A 210 -2.03 -20.10 12.37
N VAL A 211 -2.27 -21.40 12.12
CA VAL A 211 -1.18 -22.31 11.78
C VAL A 211 -1.28 -22.48 10.28
N ASP A 212 -0.36 -21.85 9.55
CA ASP A 212 -0.29 -21.91 8.11
C ASP A 212 1.08 -22.48 7.73
N GLU A 213 1.06 -23.65 7.09
CA GLU A 213 2.26 -24.35 6.63
C GLU A 213 3.09 -23.48 5.65
N PHE A 214 2.44 -22.60 4.89
CA PHE A 214 3.10 -21.72 3.91
C PHE A 214 3.78 -20.51 4.57
N CYS A 215 3.14 -19.93 5.59
CA CYS A 215 3.65 -18.76 6.30
C CYS A 215 4.67 -19.09 7.40
N GLY A 216 4.80 -20.36 7.76
CA GLY A 216 5.59 -20.76 8.91
C GLY A 216 4.96 -20.22 10.19
N LYS A 217 5.71 -19.43 10.97
CA LYS A 217 5.14 -18.79 12.16
C LYS A 217 4.49 -17.47 11.79
N LEU A 218 3.16 -17.46 11.70
CA LEU A 218 2.36 -16.26 11.58
C LEU A 218 2.03 -15.72 12.99
N THR A 219 2.47 -14.50 13.30
CA THR A 219 2.31 -13.90 14.63
C THR A 219 1.44 -12.65 14.52
N ILE A 220 0.29 -12.62 15.19
CA ILE A 220 -0.49 -11.39 15.36
C ILE A 220 0.21 -10.50 16.37
N GLU A 221 0.49 -9.27 16.00
CA GLU A 221 1.23 -8.34 16.84
C GLU A 221 0.39 -7.15 17.31
N LYS A 222 -0.65 -6.81 16.55
CA LYS A 222 -1.53 -5.70 16.87
C LYS A 222 -2.91 -5.97 16.30
N GLU A 223 -3.92 -5.58 17.07
CA GLU A 223 -5.32 -5.54 16.64
C GLU A 223 -5.86 -4.14 16.90
N ALA A 224 -6.70 -3.63 16.00
CA ALA A 224 -7.28 -2.31 16.11
C ALA A 224 -8.67 -2.23 15.46
N ASN A 225 -9.48 -1.29 15.95
CA ASN A 225 -10.73 -0.87 15.33
C ASN A 225 -10.46 0.33 14.44
N LEU A 226 -10.37 0.11 13.12
CA LEU A 226 -10.02 1.11 12.13
C LEU A 226 -11.12 1.28 11.09
N VAL A 227 -11.31 2.51 10.64
CA VAL A 227 -12.22 2.81 9.53
C VAL A 227 -11.50 2.49 8.22
N VAL A 228 -11.69 1.27 7.70
CA VAL A 228 -10.99 0.74 6.49
C VAL A 228 -11.95 0.39 5.34
N HIS A 229 -13.15 0.95 5.34
CA HIS A 229 -14.13 0.68 4.28
C HIS A 229 -13.72 1.29 2.93
N THR A 230 -12.89 2.34 2.95
CA THR A 230 -12.33 2.95 1.75
C THR A 230 -11.12 2.19 1.22
N LEU A 231 -10.56 1.26 1.99
CA LEU A 231 -9.35 0.56 1.60
C LEU A 231 -9.66 -0.64 0.72
N ARG A 232 -8.91 -0.79 -0.37
CA ARG A 232 -9.06 -1.91 -1.29
C ARG A 232 -8.19 -3.08 -0.83
N ALA A 233 -8.75 -4.29 -0.83
CA ALA A 233 -7.96 -5.50 -0.61
C ALA A 233 -6.96 -5.73 -1.76
N ILE A 234 -5.74 -6.12 -1.40
CA ILE A 234 -4.69 -6.50 -2.32
C ILE A 234 -5.01 -7.90 -2.85
N SER A 235 -5.12 -8.01 -4.18
CA SER A 235 -5.37 -9.29 -4.85
C SER A 235 -4.10 -10.15 -4.95
N VAL A 236 -4.30 -11.45 -5.13
CA VAL A 236 -3.21 -12.42 -5.40
C VAL A 236 -2.38 -12.00 -6.62
N VAL A 237 -3.01 -11.46 -7.66
CA VAL A 237 -2.30 -10.98 -8.87
C VAL A 237 -1.34 -9.85 -8.50
N GLN A 238 -1.78 -8.89 -7.70
CA GLN A 238 -0.92 -7.81 -7.21
C GLN A 238 0.20 -8.33 -6.30
N VAL A 239 -0.05 -9.37 -5.50
CA VAL A 239 1.01 -10.00 -4.67
C VAL A 239 2.14 -10.55 -5.54
N ARG A 240 1.81 -11.25 -6.63
CA ARG A 240 2.82 -11.77 -7.57
C ARG A 240 3.68 -10.65 -8.13
N GLU A 241 3.04 -9.60 -8.63
CA GLU A 241 3.73 -8.40 -9.14
C GLU A 241 4.66 -7.79 -8.08
N LEU A 242 4.19 -7.62 -6.84
CA LEU A 242 4.97 -7.05 -5.73
C LEU A 242 6.20 -7.90 -5.34
N VAL A 243 6.11 -9.22 -5.45
CA VAL A 243 7.19 -10.14 -5.05
C VAL A 243 8.18 -10.37 -6.19
N ASP A 244 7.70 -10.52 -7.43
CA ASP A 244 8.54 -10.73 -8.61
C ASP A 244 9.46 -9.53 -8.85
N ASP A 245 8.93 -8.31 -8.71
CA ASP A 245 9.71 -7.07 -8.78
C ASP A 245 10.85 -7.03 -7.74
N ASN A 246 10.64 -7.62 -6.57
CA ASN A 246 11.61 -7.67 -5.49
C ASN A 246 12.71 -8.73 -5.74
N GLY A 247 12.36 -9.84 -6.39
CA GLY A 247 13.30 -10.90 -6.78
C GLY A 247 14.35 -10.43 -7.77
N ALA A 248 13.96 -9.61 -8.75
CA ALA A 248 14.89 -9.01 -9.72
C ALA A 248 15.94 -8.11 -9.03
N LEU A 249 15.51 -7.32 -8.04
CA LEU A 249 16.38 -6.34 -7.38
C LEU A 249 17.36 -6.99 -6.39
N LEU A 250 16.96 -8.06 -5.71
CA LEU A 250 17.85 -8.86 -4.88
C LEU A 250 18.88 -9.64 -5.70
N SER A 251 18.51 -10.06 -6.91
CA SER A 251 19.44 -10.76 -7.82
C SER A 251 20.50 -9.80 -8.36
N ALA A 252 20.11 -8.58 -8.76
CA ALA A 252 21.05 -7.56 -9.23
C ALA A 252 22.08 -7.12 -8.17
N LYS A 253 21.66 -7.01 -6.89
CA LYS A 253 22.57 -6.65 -5.79
C LYS A 253 23.61 -7.71 -5.44
N ARG A 254 23.43 -8.97 -5.85
CA ARG A 254 24.42 -10.04 -5.62
C ARG A 254 25.48 -10.12 -6.72
N SER A 255 25.29 -9.41 -7.83
CA SER A 255 26.19 -9.44 -8.99
C SER A 255 27.13 -8.23 -9.06
N LEU A 256 27.07 -7.33 -8.08
CA LEU A 256 27.96 -6.18 -7.88
C LEU A 256 28.85 -6.44 -6.67
#